data_AF-A0A258GVP9-F1
#
_entry.id   AF-A0A258GVP9-F1
#
_cell.length_a   1.000
_cell.length_b   1.000
_cell.length_c   1.000
_cell.angle_alpha   90.00
_cell.angle_beta   90.00
_cell.angle_gamma   90.00
#
_symmetry.space_group_name_H-M   'P 1'
#
loop_
_entity.id
_entity.type
_entity.pdbx_description
1 polymer ?
#
loop_
_entity_poly.entity_id
_entity_poly.type
_entity_poly.pdbx_seq_one_letter_code
_entity_poly.pdbx_strand_id
1 'polypeptide(L)'
;MAATKKTGKATAKPPAKKVTKKLAPTKEGSARLLSGGNPQIAKGHGDAPVQAWIAAAPDWKGDLTARLDAIITRTVPNVRKAVKWNSPLYGMEENHWFLGLHCMTKYVKVAFFKGAHLTPLPPNTSKQKEVRYLDLYEGQLDEKQFAAWVKQASKIPGEKM
;
A
#
# COMPACT_ATOMS: atom_id res chain seq x y z
N MET A 1 13.08 19.10 73.35
CA MET A 1 13.94 19.21 72.15
C MET A 1 13.04 19.34 70.94
N ALA A 2 13.23 20.44 70.20
CA ALA A 2 12.54 20.72 68.95
C ALA A 2 13.10 19.85 67.81
N ALA A 3 12.25 19.45 66.87
CA ALA A 3 12.68 19.15 65.50
C ALA A 3 11.52 19.36 64.52
N THR A 4 11.83 20.19 63.54
CA THR A 4 10.98 20.90 62.60
C THR A 4 10.54 20.05 61.41
N LYS A 5 9.41 20.45 60.80
CA LYS A 5 8.87 20.06 59.47
C LYS A 5 9.93 19.78 58.40
N LYS A 6 9.64 18.85 57.48
CA LYS A 6 9.75 19.08 56.01
C LYS A 6 8.67 18.32 55.24
N THR A 7 7.84 19.10 54.55
CA THR A 7 6.83 18.71 53.57
C THR A 7 7.49 18.33 52.23
N GLY A 8 7.27 17.10 51.77
CA GLY A 8 7.59 16.66 50.40
C GLY A 8 6.35 16.80 49.51
N LYS A 9 6.38 17.79 48.61
CA LYS A 9 5.31 18.10 47.64
C LYS A 9 5.39 17.10 46.48
N ALA A 10 4.47 16.13 46.44
CA ALA A 10 4.30 15.27 45.26
C ALA A 10 3.67 16.08 44.12
N THR A 11 4.44 16.41 43.10
CA THR A 11 3.94 17.04 41.86
C THR A 11 3.35 15.96 40.97
N ALA A 12 2.01 15.86 40.97
CA ALA A 12 1.27 15.09 39.99
C ALA A 12 1.49 15.66 38.58
N LYS A 13 2.01 14.83 37.67
CA LYS A 13 2.05 15.13 36.23
C LYS A 13 0.62 15.14 35.68
N PRO A 14 0.17 16.20 34.99
CA PRO A 14 -1.13 16.17 34.31
C PRO A 14 -1.07 15.21 33.11
N PRO A 15 -2.16 14.48 32.79
CA PRO A 15 -2.18 13.56 31.67
C PRO A 15 -2.05 14.34 30.35
N ALA A 16 -1.17 13.87 29.47
CA ALA A 16 -0.96 14.43 28.15
C ALA A 16 -2.27 14.37 27.35
N LYS A 17 -2.85 15.53 27.04
CA LYS A 17 -3.97 15.66 26.11
C LYS A 17 -3.52 15.12 24.75
N LYS A 18 -4.10 14.00 24.30
CA LYS A 18 -4.00 13.55 22.90
C LYS A 18 -4.59 14.66 22.02
N VAL A 19 -3.72 15.42 21.36
CA VAL A 19 -4.15 16.34 20.32
C VAL A 19 -4.52 15.49 19.11
N THR A 20 -5.78 15.07 19.03
CA THR A 20 -6.36 14.59 17.78
C THR A 20 -6.32 15.75 16.80
N LYS A 21 -5.30 15.75 15.93
CA LYS A 21 -5.15 16.74 14.86
C LYS A 21 -6.34 16.55 13.92
N LYS A 22 -7.34 17.44 14.07
CA LYS A 22 -8.54 17.49 13.24
C LYS A 22 -8.10 17.59 11.78
N LEU A 23 -8.47 16.58 10.99
CA LEU A 23 -8.23 16.52 9.56
C LEU A 23 -8.90 17.74 8.93
N ALA A 24 -8.13 18.56 8.20
CA ALA A 24 -8.70 19.58 7.35
C ALA A 24 -9.54 18.89 6.25
N PRO A 25 -10.73 19.42 5.91
CA PRO A 25 -11.61 18.78 4.94
C PRO A 25 -10.95 18.84 3.54
N THR A 26 -10.63 17.68 2.98
CA THR A 26 -10.42 17.53 1.54
C THR A 26 -11.78 17.65 0.84
N LYS A 27 -11.80 18.15 -0.40
CA LYS A 27 -12.98 18.19 -1.27
C LYS A 27 -13.86 16.95 -1.04
N GLU A 28 -15.11 17.19 -0.69
CA GLU A 28 -16.10 16.15 -0.38
C GLU A 28 -15.97 14.97 -1.37
N GLY A 29 -15.65 13.79 -0.84
CA GLY A 29 -15.56 12.53 -1.60
C GLY A 29 -14.16 11.99 -1.92
N SER A 30 -13.07 12.76 -1.76
CA SER A 30 -11.70 12.30 -2.09
C SER A 30 -10.88 11.97 -0.84
N ALA A 31 -10.34 10.76 -0.77
CA ALA A 31 -9.52 10.32 0.36
C ALA A 31 -8.26 11.20 0.52
N ARG A 32 -7.80 11.36 1.77
CA ARG A 32 -6.56 12.09 2.08
C ARG A 32 -5.36 11.40 1.43
N LEU A 33 -4.40 12.16 0.91
CA LEU A 33 -3.15 11.62 0.41
C LEU A 33 -2.04 11.67 1.48
N LEU A 34 -1.22 10.63 1.51
CA LEU A 34 0.01 10.57 2.30
C LEU A 34 1.17 11.25 1.55
N SER A 35 2.30 11.41 2.24
CA SER A 35 3.55 11.81 1.59
C SER A 35 3.86 10.90 0.41
N GLY A 36 4.18 11.48 -0.74
CA GLY A 36 4.39 10.74 -1.99
C GLY A 36 3.13 10.55 -2.84
N GLY A 37 1.97 11.02 -2.39
CA GLY A 37 0.72 10.99 -3.16
C GLY A 37 -0.07 9.68 -3.04
N ASN A 38 0.30 8.79 -2.11
CA ASN A 38 -0.41 7.53 -1.88
C ASN A 38 -1.74 7.76 -1.15
N PRO A 39 -2.88 7.27 -1.69
CA PRO A 39 -4.17 7.36 -1.02
C PRO A 39 -4.16 6.75 0.38
N GLN A 40 -4.70 7.48 1.36
CA GLN A 40 -4.88 7.01 2.72
C GLN A 40 -6.22 6.27 2.83
N ILE A 41 -6.19 4.95 2.58
CA ILE A 41 -7.34 4.07 2.68
C ILE A 41 -7.15 3.11 3.86
N ALA A 42 -8.19 2.98 4.69
CA ALA A 42 -8.19 2.08 5.83
C ALA A 42 -7.97 0.63 5.39
N LYS A 43 -7.43 -0.19 6.30
CA LYS A 43 -7.27 -1.62 6.06
C LYS A 43 -8.62 -2.25 5.74
N GLY A 44 -8.70 -3.03 4.67
CA GLY A 44 -9.90 -3.74 4.26
C GLY A 44 -9.57 -4.89 3.32
N HIS A 45 -10.43 -5.89 3.26
CA HIS A 45 -10.33 -7.01 2.32
C HIS A 45 -11.43 -6.91 1.26
N GLY A 46 -11.18 -7.51 0.11
CA GLY A 46 -12.08 -7.48 -1.04
C GLY A 46 -11.79 -6.33 -2.00
N ASP A 47 -12.64 -6.22 -3.00
CA ASP A 47 -12.48 -5.29 -4.11
C ASP A 47 -12.78 -3.83 -3.72
N ALA A 48 -13.83 -3.60 -2.93
CA ALA A 48 -14.25 -2.26 -2.52
C ALA A 48 -13.14 -1.34 -1.97
N PRO A 49 -12.27 -1.77 -1.02
CA PRO A 49 -11.18 -0.91 -0.56
C PRO A 49 -10.12 -0.65 -1.63
N VAL A 50 -9.88 -1.59 -2.55
CA VAL A 50 -8.95 -1.40 -3.67
C VAL A 50 -9.52 -0.40 -4.67
N GLN A 51 -10.80 -0.48 -5.02
CA GLN A 51 -11.46 0.49 -5.89
C GLN A 51 -11.48 1.90 -5.26
N ALA A 52 -11.72 2.00 -3.95
CA ALA A 52 -11.61 3.27 -3.22
C ALA A 52 -10.19 3.86 -3.28
N TRP A 53 -9.16 3.01 -3.23
CA TRP A 53 -7.77 3.43 -3.39
C TRP A 53 -7.49 3.92 -4.82
N ILE A 54 -7.96 3.19 -5.84
CA ILE A 54 -7.80 3.56 -7.27
C ILE A 54 -8.49 4.90 -7.55
N ALA A 55 -9.74 5.06 -7.10
CA ALA A 55 -10.51 6.29 -7.29
C ALA A 55 -9.87 7.52 -6.61
N ALA A 56 -9.10 7.31 -5.54
CA ALA A 56 -8.40 8.36 -4.83
C ALA A 56 -6.96 8.59 -5.34
N ALA A 57 -6.44 7.76 -6.24
CA ALA A 57 -5.09 7.91 -6.76
C ALA A 57 -5.01 9.20 -7.62
N PRO A 58 -4.00 10.05 -7.40
CA PRO A 58 -3.95 11.37 -8.02
C PRO A 58 -3.53 11.30 -9.48
N ASP A 59 -4.03 12.27 -10.26
CA ASP A 59 -3.64 12.52 -11.64
C ASP A 59 -3.77 11.25 -12.51
N TRP A 60 -2.83 11.04 -13.44
CA TRP A 60 -2.75 9.86 -14.30
C TRP A 60 -2.59 8.52 -13.55
N LYS A 61 -2.29 8.54 -12.24
CA LYS A 61 -2.10 7.31 -11.46
C LYS A 61 -3.42 6.58 -11.22
N GLY A 62 -4.55 7.28 -11.19
CA GLY A 62 -5.89 6.67 -11.16
C GLY A 62 -6.11 5.76 -12.37
N ASP A 63 -5.97 6.31 -13.57
CA ASP A 63 -6.15 5.55 -14.81
C ASP A 63 -5.14 4.40 -14.95
N LEU A 64 -3.87 4.64 -14.59
CA LEU A 64 -2.87 3.57 -14.62
C LEU A 64 -3.24 2.44 -13.66
N THR A 65 -3.58 2.76 -12.42
CA THR A 65 -3.85 1.73 -11.39
C THR A 65 -5.15 0.99 -11.64
N ALA A 66 -6.16 1.64 -12.24
CA ALA A 66 -7.36 0.99 -12.77
C ALA A 66 -7.01 -0.03 -13.87
N ARG A 67 -6.12 0.32 -14.82
CA ARG A 67 -5.65 -0.61 -15.85
C ARG A 67 -4.88 -1.79 -15.26
N LEU A 68 -4.02 -1.55 -14.27
CA LEU A 68 -3.30 -2.61 -13.57
C LEU A 68 -4.28 -3.57 -12.88
N ASP A 69 -5.26 -3.06 -12.14
CA ASP A 69 -6.28 -3.87 -11.47
C ASP A 69 -7.09 -4.71 -12.46
N ALA A 70 -7.49 -4.12 -13.59
CA ALA A 70 -8.21 -4.83 -14.65
C ALA A 70 -7.36 -5.96 -15.27
N ILE A 71 -6.06 -5.72 -15.50
CA ILE A 71 -5.15 -6.76 -16.00
C ILE A 71 -4.97 -7.86 -14.97
N ILE A 72 -4.81 -7.52 -13.68
CA ILE A 72 -4.65 -8.51 -12.62
C ILE A 72 -5.91 -9.39 -12.53
N THR A 73 -7.08 -8.76 -12.45
CA THR A 73 -8.37 -9.43 -12.32
C THR A 73 -8.67 -10.31 -13.54
N ARG A 74 -8.38 -9.85 -14.77
CA ARG A 74 -8.59 -10.69 -15.96
C ARG A 74 -7.63 -11.88 -16.03
N THR A 75 -6.38 -11.69 -15.56
CA THR A 75 -5.33 -12.71 -15.64
C THR A 75 -5.53 -13.78 -14.57
N VAL A 76 -6.09 -13.39 -13.41
CA VAL A 76 -6.29 -14.22 -12.24
C VAL A 76 -7.74 -14.02 -11.74
N PRO A 77 -8.73 -14.72 -12.30
CA PRO A 77 -10.15 -14.46 -12.02
C PRO A 77 -10.55 -14.58 -10.54
N ASN A 78 -9.83 -15.40 -9.77
CA ASN A 78 -10.10 -15.63 -8.33
C ASN A 78 -9.11 -14.87 -7.42
N VAL A 79 -8.49 -13.80 -7.92
CA VAL A 79 -7.52 -13.02 -7.15
C VAL A 79 -8.16 -12.43 -5.89
N ARG A 80 -7.51 -12.63 -4.75
CA ARG A 80 -7.86 -11.97 -3.50
C ARG A 80 -7.26 -10.59 -3.48
N LYS A 81 -8.06 -9.62 -3.05
CA LYS A 81 -7.68 -8.21 -2.95
C LYS A 81 -7.74 -7.73 -1.51
N ALA A 82 -6.88 -6.80 -1.15
CA ALA A 82 -6.95 -6.09 0.12
C ALA A 82 -6.26 -4.73 0.00
N VAL A 83 -6.57 -3.82 0.93
CA VAL A 83 -5.72 -2.69 1.27
C VAL A 83 -5.10 -2.96 2.63
N LYS A 84 -3.77 -2.92 2.72
CA LYS A 84 -3.00 -2.99 3.97
C LYS A 84 -1.92 -1.94 3.95
N TRP A 85 -1.70 -1.27 5.08
CA TRP A 85 -0.75 -0.15 5.18
C TRP A 85 -0.95 0.91 4.07
N ASN A 86 -2.22 1.20 3.74
CA ASN A 86 -2.63 2.12 2.67
C ASN A 86 -2.20 1.69 1.25
N SER A 87 -1.88 0.41 1.02
CA SER A 87 -1.42 -0.12 -0.27
C SER A 87 -2.31 -1.28 -0.72
N PRO A 88 -2.78 -1.31 -1.98
CA PRO A 88 -3.44 -2.47 -2.55
C PRO A 88 -2.50 -3.67 -2.60
N LEU A 89 -3.03 -4.84 -2.24
CA LEU A 89 -2.36 -6.12 -2.28
C LEU A 89 -3.23 -7.14 -3.01
N TYR A 90 -2.56 -8.01 -3.76
CA TYR A 90 -3.16 -9.07 -4.58
C TYR A 90 -2.53 -10.41 -4.25
N GLY A 91 -3.35 -11.43 -4.07
CA GLY A 91 -2.96 -12.74 -3.57
C GLY A 91 -3.85 -13.87 -4.07
N MET A 92 -3.47 -15.11 -3.79
CA MET A 92 -4.29 -16.31 -4.07
C MET A 92 -4.94 -16.86 -2.80
N GLU A 93 -4.27 -16.68 -1.67
CA GLU A 93 -4.66 -17.21 -0.37
C GLU A 93 -4.88 -16.08 0.63
N GLU A 94 -5.59 -16.37 1.71
CA GLU A 94 -5.78 -15.38 2.76
C GLU A 94 -4.43 -15.03 3.41
N ASN A 95 -4.19 -13.72 3.57
CA ASN A 95 -2.96 -13.17 4.15
C ASN A 95 -1.65 -13.50 3.40
N HIS A 96 -1.71 -14.06 2.18
CA HIS A 96 -0.54 -14.30 1.33
C HIS A 96 -0.68 -13.54 0.02
N TRP A 97 0.29 -12.68 -0.26
CA TRP A 97 0.22 -11.72 -1.36
C TRP A 97 1.38 -11.94 -2.31
N PHE A 98 1.13 -11.87 -3.62
CA PHE A 98 2.18 -11.98 -4.64
C PHE A 98 2.55 -10.61 -5.24
N LEU A 99 1.64 -9.62 -5.15
CA LEU A 99 1.81 -8.28 -5.72
C LEU A 99 1.25 -7.19 -4.80
N GLY A 100 1.94 -6.06 -4.73
CA GLY A 100 1.45 -4.84 -4.10
C GLY A 100 1.63 -3.58 -4.97
N LEU A 101 0.77 -2.59 -4.79
CA LEU A 101 0.84 -1.30 -5.48
C LEU A 101 1.07 -0.16 -4.48
N HIS A 102 1.82 0.86 -4.89
CA HIS A 102 2.02 2.06 -4.09
C HIS A 102 2.27 3.29 -4.98
N CYS A 103 1.58 4.40 -4.74
CA CYS A 103 1.89 5.64 -5.45
C CYS A 103 3.12 6.31 -4.83
N MET A 104 4.12 6.56 -5.67
CA MET A 104 5.25 7.43 -5.36
C MET A 104 5.04 8.77 -6.07
N THR A 105 5.77 9.82 -5.67
CA THR A 105 5.59 11.16 -6.23
C THR A 105 5.62 11.17 -7.77
N LYS A 106 6.54 10.42 -8.37
CA LYS A 106 6.81 10.42 -9.82
C LYS A 106 6.29 9.18 -10.58
N TYR A 107 5.96 8.10 -9.88
CA TYR A 107 5.66 6.81 -10.50
C TYR A 107 4.72 5.98 -9.63
N VAL A 108 4.09 4.96 -10.19
CA VAL A 108 3.42 3.90 -9.43
C VAL A 108 4.39 2.74 -9.27
N LYS A 109 4.67 2.36 -8.03
CA LYS A 109 5.51 1.21 -7.71
C LYS A 109 4.66 -0.05 -7.69
N VAL A 110 5.04 -1.02 -8.50
CA VAL A 110 4.56 -2.40 -8.42
C VAL A 110 5.63 -3.22 -7.71
N ALA A 111 5.26 -3.87 -6.62
CA ALA A 111 6.11 -4.80 -5.89
C ALA A 111 5.68 -6.24 -6.19
N PHE A 112 6.55 -7.05 -6.78
CA PHE A 112 6.39 -8.49 -6.88
C PHE A 112 7.15 -9.14 -5.73
N PHE A 113 6.45 -9.76 -4.78
CA PHE A 113 7.06 -10.23 -3.54
C PHE A 113 7.97 -11.45 -3.72
N LYS A 114 7.72 -12.25 -4.76
CA LYS A 114 8.60 -13.31 -5.27
C LYS A 114 9.11 -12.97 -6.68
N GLY A 115 9.38 -11.69 -6.91
CA GLY A 115 9.81 -11.14 -8.19
C GLY A 115 11.10 -11.74 -8.74
N ALA A 116 11.99 -12.25 -7.88
CA ALA A 116 13.25 -12.89 -8.27
C ALA A 116 13.05 -14.21 -9.04
N HIS A 117 11.86 -14.80 -8.98
CA HIS A 117 11.50 -16.03 -9.69
C HIS A 117 10.79 -15.77 -11.03
N LEU A 118 10.57 -14.50 -11.40
CA LEU A 118 9.85 -14.15 -12.62
C LEU A 118 10.81 -14.06 -13.82
N THR A 119 10.30 -14.44 -14.99
CA THR A 119 11.03 -14.36 -16.26
C THR A 119 10.23 -13.56 -17.30
N PRO A 120 10.80 -12.49 -17.89
CA PRO A 120 12.05 -11.83 -17.50
C PRO A 120 11.98 -11.28 -16.06
N LEU A 121 13.11 -10.90 -15.47
CA LEU A 121 13.11 -10.27 -14.14
C LEU A 121 12.52 -8.86 -14.24
N PRO A 122 11.64 -8.44 -13.30
CA PRO A 122 11.31 -7.02 -13.16
C PRO A 122 12.59 -6.22 -12.89
N PRO A 123 12.71 -5.01 -13.46
CA PRO A 123 13.99 -4.33 -13.63
C PRO A 123 14.62 -3.90 -12.31
N ASN A 124 13.83 -3.43 -11.35
CA ASN A 124 14.35 -2.79 -10.14
C ASN A 124 14.51 -3.81 -9.00
N THR A 125 15.60 -3.69 -8.25
CA THR A 125 15.92 -4.57 -7.11
C THR A 125 15.34 -4.06 -5.81
N SER A 126 15.20 -4.95 -4.83
CA SER A 126 14.88 -4.63 -3.44
C SER A 126 16.03 -5.00 -2.51
N LYS A 127 16.01 -4.47 -1.28
CA LYS A 127 16.85 -4.97 -0.19
C LYS A 127 16.48 -6.40 0.21
N GLN A 128 15.22 -6.78 -0.01
CA GLN A 128 14.76 -8.15 0.18
C GLN A 128 15.08 -8.96 -1.08
N LYS A 129 15.82 -10.05 -0.94
CA LYS A 129 16.37 -10.83 -2.08
C LYS A 129 15.29 -11.29 -3.06
N GLU A 130 14.13 -11.68 -2.55
CA GLU A 130 13.02 -12.23 -3.33
C GLU A 130 12.19 -11.16 -4.06
N VAL A 131 12.26 -9.91 -3.61
CA VAL A 131 11.36 -8.85 -4.08
C VAL A 131 11.99 -8.12 -5.26
N ARG A 132 11.19 -7.93 -6.32
CA ARG A 132 11.55 -7.06 -7.45
C ARG A 132 10.47 -6.00 -7.64
N TYR A 133 10.90 -4.81 -8.07
CA TYR A 133 10.02 -3.69 -8.33
C TYR A 133 9.93 -3.42 -9.83
N LEU A 134 8.77 -2.90 -10.22
CA LEU A 134 8.53 -2.26 -11.49
C LEU A 134 7.97 -0.88 -11.20
N ASP A 135 8.74 0.15 -11.52
CA ASP A 135 8.34 1.54 -11.34
C ASP A 135 7.74 2.05 -12.66
N LEU A 136 6.45 2.32 -12.66
CA LEU A 136 5.69 2.72 -13.85
C LEU A 136 5.50 4.24 -13.85
N TYR A 137 6.08 4.90 -14.84
CA TYR A 137 5.88 6.33 -15.08
C TYR A 137 4.67 6.57 -16.00
N GLU A 138 4.27 7.82 -16.13
CA GLU A 138 3.13 8.21 -16.97
C GLU A 138 3.30 7.70 -18.41
N GLY A 139 2.25 7.08 -18.95
CA GLY A 139 2.26 6.49 -20.30
C GLY A 139 3.08 5.21 -20.45
N GLN A 140 3.81 4.75 -19.42
CA GLN A 140 4.65 3.56 -19.49
C GLN A 140 3.93 2.35 -18.88
N LEU A 141 3.24 1.59 -19.71
CA LEU A 141 2.73 0.27 -19.34
C LEU A 141 2.79 -0.69 -20.53
N ASP A 142 3.68 -1.67 -20.46
CA ASP A 142 3.60 -2.85 -21.32
C ASP A 142 2.59 -3.84 -20.70
N GLU A 143 1.35 -3.78 -21.18
CA GLU A 143 0.27 -4.62 -20.66
C GLU A 143 0.53 -6.12 -20.85
N LYS A 144 1.19 -6.51 -21.95
CA LYS A 144 1.45 -7.93 -22.26
C LYS A 144 2.48 -8.48 -21.30
N GLN A 145 3.58 -7.75 -21.10
CA GLN A 145 4.62 -8.14 -20.16
C GLN A 145 4.11 -8.12 -18.71
N PHE A 146 3.30 -7.12 -18.34
CA PHE A 146 2.70 -7.05 -17.02
C PHE A 146 1.77 -8.25 -16.75
N ALA A 147 0.89 -8.60 -17.69
CA ALA A 147 0.04 -9.78 -17.57
C ALA A 147 0.85 -11.08 -17.47
N ALA A 148 1.94 -11.20 -18.22
CA ALA A 148 2.83 -12.37 -18.15
C ALA A 148 3.48 -12.51 -16.76
N TRP A 149 3.88 -11.41 -16.12
CA TRP A 149 4.39 -11.41 -14.75
C TRP A 149 3.31 -11.75 -13.72
N VAL A 150 2.12 -11.18 -13.83
CA VAL A 150 1.00 -11.50 -12.94
C VAL A 150 0.68 -13.00 -12.99
N LYS A 151 0.61 -13.58 -14.18
CA LYS A 151 0.35 -15.02 -14.38
C LYS A 151 1.42 -15.92 -13.77
N GLN A 152 2.69 -15.49 -13.78
CA GLN A 152 3.76 -16.23 -13.13
C GLN A 152 3.69 -16.08 -11.61
N ALA A 153 3.55 -14.85 -11.12
CA ALA A 153 3.49 -14.54 -9.70
C ALA A 153 2.32 -15.24 -9.00
N SER A 154 1.17 -15.40 -9.67
CA SER A 154 0.00 -16.09 -9.12
C SER A 154 0.20 -17.60 -8.93
N LYS A 155 1.25 -18.19 -9.50
CA LYS A 155 1.57 -19.63 -9.37
C LYS A 155 2.60 -19.91 -8.29
N ILE A 156 3.20 -18.88 -7.71
CA ILE A 156 4.20 -18.98 -6.66
C ILE A 156 3.49 -18.69 -5.33
N PRO A 157 3.76 -19.45 -4.25
CA PRO A 157 3.24 -19.11 -2.93
C PRO A 157 3.53 -17.66 -2.58
N GLY A 158 2.48 -16.91 -2.22
CA GLY A 158 2.59 -15.52 -1.84
C GLY A 158 3.39 -15.32 -0.56
N GLU A 159 3.79 -14.08 -0.30
CA GLU A 159 4.43 -13.69 0.94
C GLU A 159 3.39 -13.47 2.03
N LYS A 160 3.61 -14.08 3.20
CA LYS A 160 2.72 -13.92 4.36
C LYS A 160 2.90 -12.52 4.95
N MET A 161 1.83 -11.75 4.99
CA MET A 161 1.83 -10.39 5.55
C MET A 161 0.57 -10.12 6.32
#